data_AF-A0A920M6Y3-F1
#
_entry.id   AF-A0A920M6Y3-F1
#
_cell.length_a   1.000
_cell.length_b   1.000
_cell.length_c   1.000
_cell.angle_alpha   90.00
_cell.angle_beta   90.00
_cell.angle_gamma   90.00
#
_symmetry.space_group_name_H-M   'P 1'
#
loop_
_entity.id
_entity.type
_entity.pdbx_description
1 polymer ?
#
loop_
_entity_poly.entity_id
_entity_poly.type
_entity_poly.pdbx_seq_one_letter_code
_entity_poly.pdbx_strand_id
1 'polypeptide(L)'
;MVWAEENTRDSIFSAFRRKETYATSGTRIKLRFFASEDIDESILNSKTMIKDAYSKGVPMGGDIIGTSDNSPNFLVWAIRDANGGALQRIQIVKGSVGKMPIGKPNKQVYDVSCSMG
;
A
#
# COMPACT_ATOMS: atom_id res chain seq x y z
N MET A 1 1.79 -15.61 3.64
CA MET A 1 1.69 -15.74 2.16
C MET A 1 2.45 -14.58 1.53
N VAL A 2 3.10 -14.78 0.39
CA VAL A 2 3.83 -13.71 -0.31
C VAL A 2 3.19 -13.50 -1.68
N TRP A 3 2.95 -12.25 -2.08
CA TRP A 3 2.34 -11.97 -3.37
C TRP A 3 3.42 -11.84 -4.45
N ALA A 4 3.51 -12.82 -5.33
CA ALA A 4 4.40 -12.82 -6.49
C ALA A 4 3.56 -12.70 -7.76
N GLU A 5 4.10 -12.01 -8.79
CA GLU A 5 3.45 -11.93 -10.11
C GLU A 5 3.31 -13.31 -10.75
N GLU A 6 4.26 -14.20 -10.47
CA GLU A 6 4.30 -15.56 -10.98
C GLU A 6 4.76 -16.53 -9.88
N ASN A 7 4.41 -17.81 -10.02
CA ASN A 7 4.89 -18.86 -9.13
C ASN A 7 6.32 -19.30 -9.51
N THR A 8 7.21 -18.33 -9.65
CA THR A 8 8.63 -18.52 -9.93
C THR A 8 9.44 -18.07 -8.73
N ARG A 9 10.59 -18.73 -8.52
CA ARG A 9 11.45 -18.49 -7.35
C ARG A 9 11.87 -17.02 -7.27
N ASP A 10 12.19 -16.41 -8.41
CA ASP A 10 12.61 -15.02 -8.51
C ASP A 10 11.48 -14.03 -8.20
N SER A 11 10.26 -14.32 -8.64
CA SER A 11 9.10 -13.46 -8.35
C SER A 11 8.73 -13.50 -6.85
N ILE A 12 8.86 -14.68 -6.22
CA ILE A 12 8.70 -14.88 -4.77
C ILE A 12 9.78 -14.12 -3.97
N PHE A 13 11.05 -14.21 -4.37
CA PHE A 13 12.13 -13.46 -3.72
C PHE A 13 11.97 -11.95 -3.89
N SER A 14 11.53 -11.51 -5.07
CA SER A 14 11.25 -10.09 -5.33
C SER A 14 10.10 -9.59 -4.46
N ALA A 15 9.08 -10.40 -4.24
CA ALA A 15 7.97 -10.08 -3.36
C ALA A 15 8.38 -9.98 -1.88
N PHE A 16 9.30 -10.84 -1.43
CA PHE A 16 9.93 -10.69 -0.11
C PHE A 16 10.73 -9.39 0.00
N ARG A 17 11.47 -8.99 -1.05
CA ARG A 17 12.17 -7.69 -1.07
C ARG A 17 11.22 -6.50 -1.01
N ARG A 18 10.06 -6.59 -1.68
CA ARG A 18 8.98 -5.59 -1.59
C ARG A 18 8.20 -5.64 -0.27
N LYS A 19 8.55 -6.52 0.68
CA LYS A 19 7.85 -6.68 1.96
C LYS A 19 6.33 -6.89 1.79
N GLU A 20 5.91 -7.47 0.67
CA GLU A 20 4.50 -7.81 0.36
C GLU A 20 4.12 -9.15 1.02
N THR A 21 4.37 -9.27 2.32
CA THR A 21 4.17 -10.48 3.11
C THR A 21 2.93 -10.36 3.99
N TYR A 22 2.01 -11.30 3.83
CA TYR A 22 0.75 -11.37 4.55
C TYR A 22 0.81 -12.43 5.64
N ALA A 23 0.10 -12.17 6.74
CA ALA A 23 -0.06 -13.12 7.84
C ALA A 23 -0.49 -14.51 7.33
N THR A 24 0.09 -15.56 7.90
CA THR A 24 -0.15 -16.96 7.52
C THR A 24 -1.39 -17.55 8.20
N SER A 25 -1.92 -16.90 9.23
CA SER A 25 -3.15 -17.25 9.93
C SER A 25 -4.15 -16.08 9.93
N GLY A 26 -5.44 -16.38 9.74
CA GLY A 26 -6.54 -15.40 9.67
C GLY A 26 -6.97 -15.02 8.25
N THR A 27 -7.80 -13.96 8.14
CA THR A 27 -8.37 -13.44 6.90
C THR A 27 -7.28 -13.04 5.90
N ARG A 28 -7.27 -13.65 4.71
CA ARG A 28 -6.29 -13.44 3.64
C ARG A 28 -6.72 -12.30 2.72
N ILE A 29 -6.63 -11.08 3.23
CA ILE A 29 -6.86 -9.86 2.44
C ILE A 29 -5.72 -9.70 1.43
N LYS A 30 -6.05 -9.40 0.16
CA LYS A 30 -5.07 -8.98 -0.84
C LYS A 30 -4.98 -7.46 -0.79
N LEU A 31 -3.82 -6.89 -0.47
CA LEU A 31 -3.61 -5.45 -0.31
C LEU A 31 -2.44 -4.98 -1.15
N ARG A 32 -2.66 -4.00 -2.02
CA ARG A 32 -1.59 -3.29 -2.71
C ARG A 32 -1.62 -1.84 -2.29
N PHE A 33 -0.44 -1.32 -2.02
CA PHE A 33 -0.24 0.06 -1.59
C PHE A 33 0.89 0.64 -2.42
N PHE A 34 0.62 1.78 -3.04
CA PHE A 34 1.60 2.51 -3.84
C PHE A 34 1.61 3.97 -3.43
N ALA A 35 2.77 4.59 -3.56
CA ALA A 35 2.95 6.02 -3.39
C ALA A 35 3.64 6.59 -4.63
N SER A 36 3.13 7.69 -5.17
CA SER A 36 3.77 8.43 -6.27
C SER A 36 3.30 9.86 -6.27
N GLU A 37 4.13 10.77 -6.77
CA GLU A 37 3.73 12.14 -7.06
C GLU A 37 2.83 12.20 -8.32
N ASP A 38 2.99 11.24 -9.25
CA ASP A 38 2.33 11.23 -10.57
C ASP A 38 1.14 10.25 -10.66
N ILE A 39 0.54 9.88 -9.52
CA ILE A 39 -0.70 9.09 -9.49
C ILE A 39 -1.90 10.04 -9.46
N ASP A 40 -2.77 9.90 -10.45
CA ASP A 40 -4.03 10.65 -10.63
C ASP A 40 -5.24 9.69 -10.51
N GLU A 41 -6.41 10.20 -10.15
CA GLU A 41 -7.68 9.46 -10.08
C GLU A 41 -8.02 8.72 -11.39
N SER A 42 -7.56 9.22 -12.53
CA SER A 42 -7.70 8.54 -13.83
C SER A 42 -7.15 7.10 -13.84
N ILE A 43 -6.18 6.78 -12.98
CA ILE A 43 -5.61 5.44 -12.87
C ILE A 43 -6.63 4.41 -12.36
N LEU A 44 -7.64 4.85 -11.58
CA LEU A 44 -8.65 3.97 -10.97
C LEU A 44 -9.54 3.29 -12.01
N ASN A 45 -9.73 3.94 -13.17
CA ASN A 45 -10.54 3.42 -14.27
C ASN A 45 -9.74 2.58 -15.27
N SER A 46 -8.41 2.50 -15.11
CA SER A 46 -7.54 1.77 -16.03
C SER A 46 -7.57 0.27 -15.76
N LYS A 47 -7.74 -0.54 -16.82
CA LYS A 47 -7.54 -2.00 -16.73
C LYS A 47 -6.09 -2.37 -16.44
N THR A 48 -5.14 -1.49 -16.70
CA THR A 48 -3.71 -1.67 -16.43
C THR A 48 -3.24 -0.97 -15.16
N MET A 49 -4.17 -0.46 -14.32
CA MET A 49 -3.91 0.30 -13.09
C MET A 49 -2.73 -0.25 -12.27
N ILE A 50 -2.72 -1.57 -12.03
CA ILE A 50 -1.69 -2.23 -11.23
C ILE A 50 -0.31 -2.14 -11.90
N LYS A 51 -0.24 -2.40 -13.21
CA LYS A 51 1.02 -2.36 -13.97
C LYS A 51 1.57 -0.94 -14.03
N ASP A 52 0.68 0.04 -14.23
CA ASP A 52 1.04 1.46 -14.25
C ASP A 52 1.51 1.93 -12.86
N ALA A 53 0.87 1.45 -11.79
CA ALA A 53 1.27 1.75 -10.41
C ALA A 53 2.64 1.16 -10.05
N TYR A 54 2.97 -0.05 -10.52
CA TYR A 54 4.34 -0.60 -10.36
C TYR A 54 5.39 0.13 -11.19
N SER A 55 5.00 0.68 -12.36
CA SER A 55 5.94 1.40 -13.22
C SER A 55 6.20 2.84 -12.77
N LYS A 56 5.20 3.50 -12.17
CA LYS A 56 5.23 4.94 -11.84
C LYS A 56 5.30 5.22 -10.34
N GLY A 57 5.02 4.23 -9.50
CA GLY A 57 4.92 4.39 -8.06
C GLY A 57 5.90 3.52 -7.29
N VAL A 58 6.16 3.95 -6.06
CA VAL A 58 6.89 3.18 -5.05
C VAL A 58 5.90 2.22 -4.40
N PRO A 59 6.08 0.90 -4.53
CA PRO A 59 5.22 -0.08 -3.86
C PRO A 59 5.50 -0.09 -2.35
N MET A 60 4.60 -0.73 -1.60
CA MET A 60 4.76 -0.98 -0.17
C MET A 60 6.17 -1.44 0.17
N GLY A 61 6.72 -0.95 1.29
CA GLY A 61 8.03 -1.36 1.79
C GLY A 61 9.24 -0.70 1.13
N GLY A 62 9.04 0.07 0.06
CA GLY A 62 10.04 0.96 -0.53
C GLY A 62 10.08 2.33 0.14
N ASP A 63 11.20 3.02 -0.04
CA ASP A 63 11.40 4.38 0.47
C ASP A 63 11.07 5.39 -0.63
N ILE A 64 10.24 6.39 -0.30
CA ILE A 64 9.92 7.48 -1.21
C ILE A 64 11.04 8.51 -1.08
N ILE A 65 11.91 8.57 -2.09
CA ILE A 65 12.95 9.59 -2.20
C ILE A 65 12.30 10.80 -2.87
N GLY A 66 11.60 11.61 -2.08
CA GLY A 66 10.99 12.85 -2.57
C GLY A 66 12.07 13.87 -2.95
N THR A 67 12.08 14.30 -4.20
CA THR A 67 12.89 15.43 -4.69
C THR A 67 12.13 16.75 -4.70
N SER A 68 10.82 16.74 -4.43
CA SER A 68 9.96 17.91 -4.46
C SER A 68 9.28 18.17 -3.11
N ASP A 69 8.89 19.42 -2.85
CA ASP A 69 8.07 19.83 -1.70
C ASP A 69 6.61 19.30 -1.77
N ASN A 70 6.26 18.52 -2.80
CA ASN A 70 4.90 18.06 -3.01
C ASN A 70 4.60 16.81 -2.17
N SER A 71 3.37 16.74 -1.66
CA SER A 71 2.90 15.56 -0.94
C SER A 71 2.62 14.42 -1.93
N PRO A 72 3.11 13.19 -1.68
CA PRO A 72 2.84 12.07 -2.56
C PRO A 72 1.37 11.65 -2.49
N ASN A 73 0.83 11.20 -3.62
CA ASN A 73 -0.47 10.56 -3.69
C ASN A 73 -0.33 9.08 -3.35
N PHE A 74 -1.32 8.54 -2.62
CA PHE A 74 -1.36 7.14 -2.24
C PHE A 74 -2.48 6.40 -2.97
N LEU A 75 -2.13 5.30 -3.63
CA LEU A 75 -3.09 4.37 -4.21
C LEU A 75 -3.18 3.12 -3.34
N VAL A 76 -4.39 2.84 -2.85
CA VAL A 76 -4.67 1.64 -2.07
C VAL A 76 -5.68 0.78 -2.80
N TRP A 77 -5.33 -0.48 -3.02
CA TRP A 77 -6.22 -1.47 -3.61
C TRP A 77 -6.31 -2.67 -2.68
N ALA A 78 -7.51 -2.98 -2.22
CA ALA A 78 -7.74 -4.10 -1.32
C ALA A 78 -8.91 -4.97 -1.80
N ILE A 79 -8.75 -6.28 -1.70
CA ILE A 79 -9.83 -7.25 -1.90
C ILE A 79 -9.98 -8.06 -0.62
N ARG A 80 -11.24 -8.18 -0.17
CA ARG A 80 -11.62 -9.07 0.94
C ARG A 80 -11.17 -10.52 0.69
N ASP A 81 -11.02 -11.29 1.76
CA ASP A 81 -10.84 -12.72 1.62
C ASP A 81 -12.13 -13.36 1.07
N ALA A 82 -11.98 -14.32 0.15
CA ALA A 82 -13.09 -15.10 -0.38
C ALA A 82 -13.74 -15.96 0.69
N ASN A 83 -12.93 -16.49 1.62
CA ASN A 83 -13.35 -17.41 2.68
C ASN A 83 -13.45 -16.75 4.06
N GLY A 84 -13.24 -15.44 4.15
CA GLY A 84 -13.26 -14.67 5.40
C GLY A 84 -14.39 -13.64 5.47
N GLY A 85 -14.43 -12.87 6.55
CA GLY A 85 -15.39 -11.78 6.75
C GLY A 85 -15.23 -10.64 5.73
N ALA A 86 -16.24 -9.79 5.63
CA ALA A 86 -16.19 -8.59 4.80
C ALA A 86 -15.03 -7.66 5.21
N LEU A 87 -14.43 -6.97 4.22
CA LEU A 87 -13.44 -5.94 4.50
C LEU A 87 -14.16 -4.74 5.13
N GLN A 88 -13.90 -4.48 6.41
CA GLN A 88 -14.63 -3.48 7.18
C GLN A 88 -14.15 -2.04 6.93
N ARG A 89 -12.83 -1.83 6.89
CA ARG A 89 -12.23 -0.50 6.68
C ARG A 89 -10.78 -0.58 6.22
N ILE A 90 -10.34 0.46 5.51
CA ILE A 90 -8.95 0.71 5.16
C ILE A 90 -8.51 1.99 5.88
N GLN A 91 -7.47 1.87 6.71
CA GLN A 91 -6.90 3.00 7.43
C GLN A 91 -5.39 3.09 7.15
N ILE A 92 -4.90 4.30 6.90
CA ILE A 92 -3.47 4.60 6.81
C ILE A 92 -3.04 5.24 8.12
N VAL A 93 -2.06 4.64 8.79
CA VAL A 93 -1.49 5.19 10.03
C VAL A 93 -0.13 5.78 9.72
N LYS A 94 -0.03 7.11 9.73
CA LYS A 94 1.22 7.86 9.55
C LYS A 94 1.88 8.07 10.90
N GLY A 95 3.05 7.45 11.09
CA GLY A 95 3.95 7.76 12.20
C GLY A 95 4.96 8.81 11.77
N SER A 96 5.10 9.89 12.53
CA SER A 96 6.18 10.88 12.34
C SER A 96 6.86 11.19 13.67
N VAL A 97 8.12 11.61 13.61
CA VAL A 97 8.84 12.11 14.78
C VAL A 97 8.88 13.63 14.71
N GLY A 98 8.34 14.27 15.75
CA GLY A 98 8.32 15.72 15.84
C GLY A 98 9.74 16.29 15.95
N LYS A 99 9.97 17.41 15.25
CA LYS A 99 11.22 18.19 15.40
C LYS A 99 11.28 18.93 16.74
N MET A 100 10.14 19.18 17.39
CA MET A 100 10.05 19.84 18.70
C MET A 100 8.82 19.35 19.49
N PRO A 101 8.99 18.79 20.71
CA PRO A 101 10.24 18.29 21.26
C PRO A 101 10.79 17.15 20.39
N ILE A 102 12.12 17.14 20.20
CA ILE A 102 12.82 16.15 19.39
C ILE A 102 12.44 14.74 19.85
N GLY A 103 12.04 13.90 18.90
CA GLY A 103 11.74 12.50 19.16
C GLY A 103 10.35 12.23 19.75
N LYS A 104 9.45 13.23 19.86
CA LYS A 104 8.06 12.96 20.22
C LYS A 104 7.39 12.17 19.08
N PRO A 105 6.91 10.93 19.33
CA PRO A 105 6.17 10.19 18.32
C PRO A 105 4.81 10.87 18.11
N ASN A 106 4.49 11.15 16.86
CA ASN A 106 3.18 11.60 16.42
C ASN A 106 2.57 10.50 15.54
N LYS A 107 1.27 10.25 15.72
CA LYS A 107 0.51 9.29 14.96
C LYS A 107 -0.72 10.00 14.41
N GLN A 108 -0.86 10.00 13.09
CA GLN A 108 -2.06 10.47 12.40
C GLN A 108 -2.71 9.27 11.71
N VAL A 109 -4.03 9.15 11.87
CA VAL A 109 -4.81 8.07 11.25
C VAL A 109 -5.69 8.70 10.19
N TYR A 110 -5.61 8.16 8.97
CA TYR A 110 -6.41 8.56 7.83
C TYR A 110 -7.33 7.40 7.46
N ASP A 111 -8.63 7.63 7.50
CA ASP A 111 -9.63 6.69 7.00
C ASP A 111 -9.77 6.86 5.49
N VAL A 112 -9.45 5.81 4.73
CA VAL A 112 -9.42 5.85 3.25
C VAL A 112 -10.72 5.29 2.66
N SER A 113 -11.27 4.25 3.28
CA SER A 113 -12.52 3.64 2.83
C SER A 113 -13.17 2.86 3.96
N CYS A 114 -14.48 3.03 4.13
CA CYS A 114 -15.31 2.26 5.05
C CYS A 114 -16.26 1.37 4.26
N SER A 115 -16.60 0.19 4.77
CA SER A 115 -17.52 -0.73 4.09
C SER A 115 -18.98 -0.24 4.02
N MET A 116 -19.28 0.93 4.57
CA MET A 116 -20.63 1.53 4.58
C MET A 116 -20.77 2.77 3.69
N GLY A 117 -19.75 3.10 2.88
CA GLY A 117 -19.70 4.32 2.07
C GLY A 117 -18.90 5.40 2.76
#